data_AF-A0A1K1NDS3-F1
#
_entry.id   AF-A0A1K1NDS3-F1
#
_cell.length_a   1.000
_cell.length_b   1.000
_cell.length_c   1.000
_cell.angle_alpha   90.00
_cell.angle_beta   90.00
_cell.angle_gamma   90.00
#
_symmetry.space_group_name_H-M   'P 1'
#
loop_
_entity.id
_entity.type
_entity.pdbx_description
1 polymer ?
#
loop_
_entity_poly.entity_id
_entity_poly.type
_entity_poly.pdbx_seq_one_letter_code
_entity_poly.pdbx_strand_id
1 'polypeptide(L)'
;MATSLKIDDGLKSRIRQLASQRRRSAHWIMLEAIEQYVQREEARESFKQEALASWAIYQETGLHLTGQEVRAWLSTWGTEDEKMIPECHK
;
A
#
# COMPACT_ATOMS: atom_id res chain seq x y z
N MET A 1 -25.30 -7.29 -1.70
CA MET A 1 -25.90 -7.30 -0.36
C MET A 1 -25.88 -5.87 0.19
N ALA A 2 -26.89 -5.46 0.98
CA ALA A 2 -26.94 -4.12 1.54
C ALA A 2 -26.47 -4.14 3.01
N THR A 3 -25.51 -3.29 3.34
CA THR A 3 -25.00 -3.11 4.71
C THR A 3 -25.38 -1.71 5.19
N SER A 4 -26.01 -1.63 6.37
CA SER A 4 -26.35 -0.33 6.98
C SER A 4 -25.18 0.17 7.81
N LEU A 5 -24.78 1.43 7.61
CA LEU A 5 -23.68 2.08 8.33
C LEU A 5 -24.23 3.18 9.23
N LYS A 6 -23.80 3.18 10.49
CA LYS A 6 -24.10 4.28 11.42
C LYS A 6 -23.07 5.39 11.22
N ILE A 7 -23.55 6.55 10.80
CA ILE A 7 -22.73 7.73 10.52
C ILE A 7 -23.35 8.89 11.30
N ASP A 8 -22.54 9.65 12.03
CA ASP A 8 -23.00 10.83 12.75
C ASP A 8 -23.41 11.96 11.79
N ASP A 9 -24.26 12.87 12.26
CA ASP A 9 -24.82 13.93 11.42
C ASP A 9 -23.74 14.90 10.89
N GLY A 10 -22.64 15.09 11.65
CA GLY A 10 -21.52 15.92 11.23
C GLY A 10 -20.80 15.33 10.02
N LEU A 11 -20.42 14.05 10.09
CA LEU A 11 -19.79 13.35 8.98
C LEU A 11 -20.74 13.24 7.78
N LYS A 12 -22.03 12.97 8.01
CA LYS A 12 -23.05 12.91 6.96
C LYS A 12 -23.18 14.23 6.20
N SER A 13 -23.14 15.37 6.91
CA SER A 13 -23.15 16.71 6.30
C SER A 13 -21.93 16.93 5.41
N ARG A 14 -20.73 16.61 5.92
CA ARG A 14 -19.47 16.73 5.18
C ARG A 14 -19.44 15.86 3.92
N ILE A 15 -19.94 14.62 4.00
CA ILE A 15 -20.05 13.71 2.84
C ILE A 15 -20.97 14.31 1.78
N ARG A 16 -22.13 14.86 2.16
CA ARG A 16 -23.05 15.48 1.21
C ARG A 16 -22.42 16.69 0.52
N GLN A 17 -21.76 17.55 1.27
CA GLN A 17 -21.06 18.71 0.70
C GLN A 17 -19.97 18.28 -0.29
N LEU A 18 -19.16 17.28 0.07
CA LEU A 18 -18.13 16.73 -0.81
C LEU A 18 -18.73 16.11 -2.08
N ALA A 19 -19.82 15.36 -1.92
CA ALA A 19 -20.55 14.75 -3.03
C ALA A 19 -21.07 15.80 -4.02
N SER A 20 -21.68 16.89 -3.51
CA SER A 20 -22.13 18.02 -4.34
C SER A 20 -20.98 18.69 -5.09
N GLN A 21 -19.86 18.97 -4.42
CA GLN A 21 -18.66 19.56 -5.05
C GLN A 21 -18.10 18.67 -6.16
N ARG A 22 -18.09 17.35 -5.95
CA ARG A 22 -17.57 16.37 -6.91
C ARG A 22 -18.60 15.89 -7.94
N ARG A 23 -19.84 16.40 -7.89
CA ARG A 23 -20.98 15.95 -8.73
C ARG A 23 -21.21 14.44 -8.67
N ARG A 24 -21.11 13.87 -7.47
CA ARG A 24 -21.33 12.45 -7.19
C ARG A 24 -22.43 12.27 -6.14
N SER A 25 -22.93 11.06 -5.99
CA SER A 25 -23.87 10.75 -4.90
C SER A 25 -23.11 10.58 -3.58
N ALA A 26 -23.77 10.90 -2.46
CA ALA A 26 -23.19 10.65 -1.13
C ALA A 26 -22.84 9.16 -0.94
N HIS A 27 -23.65 8.25 -1.49
CA HIS A 27 -23.38 6.82 -1.44
C HIS A 27 -22.10 6.43 -2.18
N TRP A 28 -21.87 7.00 -3.37
CA TRP A 28 -20.64 6.76 -4.12
C TRP A 28 -19.41 7.23 -3.35
N ILE A 29 -19.47 8.42 -2.74
CA ILE A 29 -18.38 8.94 -1.89
C ILE A 29 -18.09 8.01 -0.71
N MET A 30 -19.13 7.46 -0.08
CA MET A 30 -18.98 6.51 1.03
C MET A 30 -18.31 5.21 0.59
N LEU A 31 -18.75 4.63 -0.53
CA LEU A 31 -18.16 3.41 -1.06
C LEU A 31 -16.70 3.60 -1.43
N GLU A 32 -16.38 4.70 -2.14
CA GLU A 32 -15.00 4.97 -2.52
C GLU A 32 -14.10 5.19 -1.30
N ALA A 33 -14.58 5.86 -0.26
CA ALA A 33 -13.84 6.01 0.98
C ALA A 33 -13.54 4.67 1.67
N ILE A 34 -14.50 3.73 1.66
CA ILE A 34 -14.34 2.39 2.22
C ILE A 34 -13.34 1.60 1.38
N GLU A 35 -13.47 1.62 0.05
CA GLU A 35 -12.56 0.92 -0.87
C GLU A 35 -11.12 1.41 -0.71
N GLN A 36 -10.90 2.72 -0.71
CA GLN A 36 -9.58 3.29 -0.47
C GLN A 36 -9.01 2.94 0.91
N TYR A 37 -9.86 2.84 1.94
CA TYR A 37 -9.41 2.40 3.26
C TYR A 37 -8.97 0.94 3.23
N VAL A 38 -9.80 0.05 2.71
CA VAL A 38 -9.51 -1.39 2.63
C VAL A 38 -8.24 -1.65 1.83
N GLN A 39 -8.11 -1.04 0.64
CA GLN A 39 -6.91 -1.18 -0.19
C GLN A 39 -5.63 -0.75 0.54
N ARG A 40 -5.67 0.33 1.32
CA ARG A 40 -4.50 0.75 2.12
C ARG A 40 -4.17 -0.23 3.22
N GLU A 41 -5.17 -0.76 3.93
CA GLU A 41 -4.95 -1.73 5.00
C GLU A 41 -4.42 -3.07 4.44
N GLU A 42 -4.96 -3.53 3.32
CA GLU A 42 -4.49 -4.73 2.62
C GLU A 42 -3.04 -4.57 2.14
N ALA A 43 -2.71 -3.44 1.51
CA ALA A 43 -1.33 -3.15 1.09
C ALA A 43 -0.36 -3.10 2.28
N ARG A 44 -0.80 -2.53 3.42
CA ARG A 44 0.00 -2.47 4.64
C ARG A 44 0.26 -3.85 5.23
N GLU A 45 -0.75 -4.70 5.27
CA GLU A 45 -0.59 -6.06 5.80
C GLU A 45 0.27 -6.91 4.85
N SER A 46 0.08 -6.81 3.52
CA SER A 46 0.93 -7.50 2.53
C SER A 46 2.40 -7.13 2.72
N PHE A 47 2.71 -5.82 2.79
CA PHE A 47 4.07 -5.33 3.00
C PHE A 47 4.68 -5.86 4.31
N LYS A 48 3.89 -5.89 5.39
CA LYS A 48 4.33 -6.45 6.67
C LYS A 48 4.61 -7.95 6.59
N GLN A 49 3.75 -8.71 5.93
CA GLN A 49 3.93 -10.16 5.77
C GLN A 49 5.16 -10.47 4.90
N GLU A 50 5.38 -9.72 3.83
CA GLU A 50 6.58 -9.84 3.00
C GLU A 50 7.87 -9.54 3.79
N ALA A 51 7.86 -8.51 4.64
CA ALA A 51 8.99 -8.18 5.49
C ALA A 51 9.26 -9.28 6.54
N LEU A 52 8.21 -9.83 7.17
CA LEU A 52 8.35 -10.93 8.12
C LEU A 52 8.85 -12.22 7.45
N ALA A 53 8.36 -12.54 6.25
CA ALA A 53 8.84 -13.67 5.47
C ALA A 53 10.31 -13.51 5.10
N SER A 54 10.71 -12.33 4.63
CA SER A 54 12.10 -11.99 4.32
C SER A 54 13.00 -12.11 5.55
N TRP A 55 12.52 -11.67 6.71
CA TRP A 55 13.22 -11.81 7.98
C TRP A 55 13.42 -13.28 8.37
N ALA A 56 12.37 -14.11 8.27
CA ALA A 56 12.46 -15.54 8.55
C ALA A 56 13.49 -16.24 7.64
N ILE A 57 13.45 -15.95 6.32
CA ILE A 57 14.42 -16.49 5.36
C ILE A 57 15.85 -16.07 5.72
N TYR A 58 16.07 -14.81 6.09
CA TYR A 58 17.38 -14.35 6.52
C TYR A 58 17.86 -15.06 7.79
N GLN A 59 16.99 -15.26 8.78
CA GLN A 59 17.34 -15.99 10.01
C GLN A 59 17.73 -17.45 9.72
N GLU A 60 17.09 -18.10 8.75
CA GLU A 60 17.37 -19.49 8.38
C GLU A 60 18.60 -19.63 7.48
N THR A 61 18.76 -18.75 6.49
CA THR A 61 19.76 -18.92 5.41
C THR A 61 20.99 -18.03 5.58
N GLY A 62 20.87 -16.91 6.29
CA GLY A 62 21.85 -15.83 6.34
C GLY A 62 21.96 -15.02 5.04
N LEU A 63 21.19 -15.36 4.01
CA LEU A 63 21.28 -14.70 2.70
C LEU A 63 20.64 -13.32 2.76
N HIS A 64 21.40 -12.31 2.35
CA HIS A 64 20.99 -10.92 2.33
C HIS A 64 21.67 -10.14 1.19
N LEU A 65 21.20 -8.92 0.98
CA LEU A 65 21.92 -7.89 0.25
C LEU A 65 22.29 -6.78 1.23
N THR A 66 23.49 -6.22 1.08
CA THR A 66 23.89 -5.05 1.85
C THR A 66 23.14 -3.82 1.35
N GLY A 67 22.95 -2.83 2.23
CA GLY A 67 22.33 -1.57 1.83
C GLY A 67 23.11 -0.84 0.72
N GLN A 68 24.42 -1.08 0.57
CA GLN A 68 25.22 -0.48 -0.50
C GLN A 68 24.88 -1.09 -1.86
N GLU A 69 24.77 -2.41 -1.95
CA GLU A 69 24.41 -3.10 -3.19
C GLU A 69 23.01 -2.73 -3.65
N VAL A 70 22.06 -2.68 -2.70
CA VAL A 70 20.69 -2.24 -3.01
C VAL A 70 20.69 -0.81 -3.53
N ARG A 71 21.42 0.13 -2.90
CA ARG A 71 21.50 1.52 -3.39
C ARG A 71 22.18 1.62 -4.75
N ALA A 72 23.26 0.87 -4.97
CA ALA A 72 23.95 0.84 -6.25
C ALA A 72 23.03 0.31 -7.36
N TRP A 73 22.27 -0.74 -7.08
CA TRP A 73 21.29 -1.28 -8.00
C TRP A 73 20.15 -0.29 -8.30
N LEU A 74 19.51 0.28 -7.27
CA LEU A 74 18.44 1.27 -7.43
C LEU A 74 18.89 2.51 -8.20
N SER A 75 20.16 2.90 -8.10
CA SER A 75 20.70 4.04 -8.85
C SER A 75 20.75 3.83 -10.37
N THR A 76 20.64 2.57 -10.83
CA THR A 76 20.59 2.24 -12.27
C THR A 76 19.18 2.27 -12.85
N TRP A 77 18.14 2.30 -12.02
CA TRP A 77 16.75 2.26 -12.47
C TRP A 77 16.38 3.50 -13.29
N GLY A 78 15.70 3.30 -14.42
CA GLY A 78 15.30 4.38 -15.32
C GLY A 78 16.46 4.96 -16.15
N THR A 79 17.60 4.26 -16.20
CA THR A 79 18.75 4.60 -17.06
C THR A 79 18.93 3.58 -18.19
N GLU A 80 19.77 3.90 -19.18
CA GLU A 80 20.12 2.94 -20.25
C GLU A 80 20.87 1.70 -19.72
N ASP A 81 21.49 1.81 -18.54
CA ASP A 81 22.28 0.78 -17.88
C ASP A 81 21.55 0.09 -16.71
N GLU A 82 20.21 0.02 -16.75
CA GLU A 82 19.41 -0.61 -15.70
C GLU A 82 19.83 -2.07 -15.45
N LYS A 83 20.28 -2.37 -14.23
CA LYS A 83 20.83 -3.69 -13.87
C LYS A 83 19.77 -4.63 -13.32
N MET A 84 20.00 -5.93 -13.52
CA MET A 84 19.22 -6.97 -12.84
C MET A 84 19.43 -6.93 -11.32
N ILE A 85 18.47 -7.50 -10.59
CA ILE A 85 18.54 -7.62 -9.13
C ILE A 85 19.81 -8.37 -8.71
N PRO A 86 20.60 -7.85 -7.75
CA PRO A 86 21.77 -8.57 -7.23
C PRO A 86 21.37 -9.87 -6.52
N GLU A 87 22.23 -10.89 -6.57
CA GLU A 87 22.01 -12.15 -5.85
C GLU A 87 22.31 -12.01 -4.35
N CYS A 88 21.44 -12.56 -3.50
CA CYS A 88 21.65 -12.58 -2.06
C CYS A 88 22.85 -13.47 -1.69
N HIS A 89 23.62 -13.04 -0.69
CA HIS A 89 24.82 -13.73 -0.20
C HIS A 89 24.89 -13.67 1.34
N LYS A 90 25.84 -14.39 1.93
CA LYS A 90 26.05 -14.45 3.39
C LYS A 90 27.02 -13.39 3.90
#